data_AF-A0A5M6IWN6-F1
#
_entry.id   AF-A0A5M6IWN6-F1
#
_cell.length_a   1.000
_cell.length_b   1.000
_cell.length_c   1.000
_cell.angle_alpha   90.00
_cell.angle_beta   90.00
_cell.angle_gamma   90.00
#
_symmetry.space_group_name_H-M   'P 1'
#
loop_
_entity.id
_entity.type
_entity.pdbx_description
1 polymer ?
#
loop_
_entity_poly.entity_id
_entity_poly.type
_entity_poly.pdbx_seq_one_letter_code
_entity_poly.pdbx_strand_id
1 'polypeptide(L)'
;MPTARPLWTPPRDAQLRRLRAEGATWAEIAAALSVTRIAAIDRGRRIGARAPFKAAAPAHDDPARDPLPAGHPRAWAVLTAGTCLAGTLYPLSLVRGA
;
A
#
# COMPACT_ATOMS: atom_id res chain seq x y z
N MET A 1 -5.71 -22.61 33.57
CA MET A 1 -6.78 -21.87 32.88
C MET A 1 -7.37 -22.77 31.81
N PRO A 2 -8.62 -23.26 31.95
CA PRO A 2 -9.21 -24.15 30.95
C PRO A 2 -9.35 -23.37 29.64
N THR A 3 -8.68 -23.86 28.59
CA THR A 3 -8.65 -23.22 27.27
C THR A 3 -9.92 -23.57 26.51
N ALA A 4 -11.02 -22.88 26.85
CA ALA A 4 -12.25 -22.97 26.08
C ALA A 4 -11.95 -22.66 24.60
N ARG A 5 -12.25 -23.62 23.72
CA ARG A 5 -12.04 -23.44 22.28
C ARG A 5 -12.98 -22.32 21.82
N PRO A 6 -12.47 -21.24 21.20
CA PRO A 6 -13.34 -20.15 20.76
C PRO A 6 -14.35 -20.68 19.73
N LEU A 7 -15.63 -20.40 19.98
CA LEU A 7 -16.71 -20.78 19.08
C LEU A 7 -16.63 -19.91 17.82
N TRP A 8 -16.17 -20.48 16.72
CA TRP A 8 -16.17 -19.83 15.42
C TRP A 8 -17.56 -19.89 14.81
N THR A 9 -18.23 -18.75 14.71
CA THR A 9 -19.55 -18.60 14.10
C THR A 9 -19.44 -17.78 12.81
N PRO A 10 -20.40 -17.91 11.86
CA PRO A 10 -20.37 -17.12 10.63
C PRO A 10 -20.28 -15.59 10.85
N PRO A 11 -20.98 -14.97 11.82
CA PRO A 11 -20.80 -13.54 12.13
C PRO A 11 -19.40 -13.19 12.60
N ARG A 12 -18.76 -14.07 13.38
CA ARG A 12 -17.40 -13.88 13.89
C ARG A 12 -16.36 -13.98 12.78
N ASP A 13 -16.57 -14.89 11.83
CA ASP A 13 -15.76 -14.98 10.61
C ASP A 13 -15.92 -13.74 9.72
N ALA A 14 -17.15 -13.20 9.61
CA ALA A 14 -17.40 -11.97 8.89
C ALA A 14 -16.66 -10.78 9.53
N GLN A 15 -16.69 -10.68 10.87
CA GLN A 15 -15.92 -9.67 11.60
C GLN A 15 -14.42 -9.82 11.38
N LEU A 16 -13.88 -11.05 11.42
CA LEU A 16 -12.46 -11.32 11.14
C LEU A 16 -12.08 -10.88 9.72
N ARG A 17 -12.89 -11.21 8.71
CA ARG A 17 -12.65 -10.79 7.32
C ARG A 17 -12.68 -9.28 7.19
N ARG A 18 -13.65 -8.61 7.82
CA ARG A 18 -13.80 -7.16 7.78
C ARG A 18 -12.56 -6.47 8.36
N LEU A 19 -12.18 -6.83 9.58
CA LEU A 19 -11.00 -6.27 10.24
C LEU A 19 -9.72 -6.51 9.42
N ARG A 20 -9.57 -7.70 8.83
CA ARG A 20 -8.41 -8.00 8.01
C ARG A 20 -8.38 -7.14 6.74
N ALA A 21 -9.53 -6.92 6.09
CA ALA A 21 -9.66 -6.07 4.91
C ALA A 21 -9.44 -4.58 5.22
N GLU A 22 -9.79 -4.14 6.43
CA GLU A 22 -9.49 -2.79 6.96
C GLU A 22 -7.99 -2.60 7.26
N GLY A 23 -7.18 -3.66 7.19
CA GLY A 23 -5.74 -3.60 7.41
C GLY A 23 -5.30 -3.96 8.83
N ALA A 24 -6.22 -4.33 9.73
CA ALA A 24 -5.87 -4.75 11.07
C ALA A 24 -4.90 -5.93 11.06
N THR A 25 -3.94 -5.88 11.97
CA THR A 25 -2.97 -6.94 12.23
C THR A 25 -3.66 -8.12 12.93
N TRP A 26 -3.03 -9.30 12.86
CA TRP A 26 -3.54 -10.48 13.57
C TRP A 26 -3.61 -10.29 15.09
N ALA A 27 -2.76 -9.42 15.66
CA ALA A 27 -2.78 -9.14 17.10
C ALA A 27 -4.01 -8.29 17.47
N GLU A 28 -4.31 -7.24 16.70
CA GLU A 28 -5.49 -6.40 16.89
C GLU A 28 -6.79 -7.20 16.68
N ILE A 29 -6.82 -8.05 15.64
CA ILE A 29 -7.96 -8.96 15.40
C ILE A 29 -8.15 -9.92 16.58
N ALA A 30 -7.07 -10.48 17.10
CA ALA A 30 -7.14 -11.41 18.22
C ALA A 30 -7.66 -10.73 19.50
N ALA A 31 -7.20 -9.50 19.77
CA ALA A 31 -7.72 -8.69 20.87
C ALA A 31 -9.21 -8.36 20.69
N ALA A 32 -9.61 -7.89 19.50
CA ALA A 32 -10.98 -7.54 19.17
C ALA A 32 -11.97 -8.72 19.27
N LEU A 33 -11.50 -9.93 18.98
CA LEU A 33 -12.30 -11.15 19.08
C LEU A 33 -12.11 -11.87 20.43
N SER A 34 -11.23 -11.42 21.31
CA SER A 34 -10.88 -12.13 22.56
C SER A 34 -10.45 -13.59 22.30
N VAL A 35 -9.55 -13.78 21.33
CA VAL A 35 -8.92 -15.08 21.01
C VAL A 35 -7.41 -14.96 21.06
N THR A 36 -6.70 -16.08 21.03
CA THR A 36 -5.24 -16.05 20.86
C THR A 36 -4.88 -15.62 19.43
N ARG A 37 -3.71 -14.99 19.28
CA ARG A 37 -3.17 -14.60 17.96
C ARG A 37 -3.09 -15.79 17.00
N ILE A 38 -2.66 -16.95 17.49
CA ILE A 38 -2.56 -18.18 16.68
C ILE A 38 -3.94 -18.63 16.19
N ALA A 39 -4.96 -18.62 17.06
CA ALA A 39 -6.33 -18.98 16.66
C ALA A 39 -6.88 -18.05 15.57
N ALA A 40 -6.60 -16.74 15.65
CA ALA A 40 -6.99 -15.77 14.62
C ALA A 40 -6.27 -16.03 13.28
N ILE A 41 -4.96 -16.32 13.31
CA ILE A 41 -4.17 -16.66 12.11
C ILE A 41 -4.72 -17.92 11.44
N ASP A 42 -4.89 -19.00 12.21
CA ASP A 42 -5.35 -20.29 11.69
C ASP A 42 -6.75 -20.18 11.10
N ARG A 43 -7.66 -19.49 11.80
CA ARG A 43 -9.01 -19.27 11.28
C ARG A 43 -8.98 -18.39 10.03
N GLY A 44 -8.25 -17.29 10.07
CA GLY A 44 -8.11 -16.36 8.95
C GLY A 44 -7.63 -17.05 7.68
N ARG A 45 -6.65 -17.96 7.80
CA ARG A 45 -6.18 -18.80 6.69
C ARG A 45 -7.28 -19.72 6.16
N ARG A 46 -8.01 -20.42 7.04
CA ARG A 46 -9.10 -21.34 6.65
C ARG A 46 -10.25 -20.64 5.93
N ILE A 47 -10.58 -19.41 6.31
CA ILE A 47 -11.70 -18.66 5.72
C ILE A 47 -11.30 -17.70 4.58
N GLY A 48 -10.01 -17.66 4.23
CA GLY A 48 -9.47 -16.83 3.16
C GLY A 48 -9.44 -15.33 3.48
N ALA A 49 -9.30 -14.93 4.75
CA ALA A 49 -9.23 -13.52 5.12
C ALA A 49 -7.93 -12.88 4.61
N ARG A 50 -8.04 -11.86 3.76
CA ARG A 50 -6.90 -11.18 3.13
C ARG A 50 -6.74 -9.76 3.65
N ALA A 51 -5.49 -9.35 3.76
CA ALA A 51 -5.15 -7.95 4.00
C ALA A 51 -5.53 -7.11 2.78
N PRO A 52 -5.73 -5.79 2.94
CA PRO A 52 -5.77 -4.89 1.81
C PRO A 52 -4.46 -5.00 1.02
N PHE A 53 -4.57 -4.86 -0.30
CA PHE A 53 -3.40 -4.74 -1.15
C PHE A 53 -2.66 -3.45 -0.77
N LYS A 54 -1.43 -3.58 -0.28
CA LYS A 54 -0.56 -2.44 -0.06
C LYS A 54 0.07 -2.09 -1.40
N ALA A 55 -0.27 -0.93 -1.95
CA ALA A 55 0.42 -0.42 -3.13
C ALA A 55 1.93 -0.42 -2.85
N ALA A 56 2.72 -0.84 -3.83
CA ALA A 56 4.17 -0.78 -3.73
C ALA A 56 4.54 0.68 -3.41
N ALA A 57 5.42 0.87 -2.42
CA ALA A 57 6.02 2.17 -2.21
C ALA A 57 6.70 2.60 -3.52
N PRO A 58 6.69 3.89 -3.88
CA PRO A 58 7.45 4.36 -5.03
C PRO A 58 8.91 3.91 -4.86
N ALA A 59 9.50 3.42 -5.94
CA ALA A 59 10.90 3.04 -5.93
C ALA A 59 11.74 4.23 -5.45
N HIS A 60 12.64 3.98 -4.50
CA HIS A 60 13.63 4.98 -4.09
C HIS A 60 14.47 5.35 -5.32
N ASP A 61 14.82 6.63 -5.47
CA ASP A 61 15.68 7.03 -6.57
C ASP A 61 17.09 6.48 -6.33
N ASP A 62 17.58 5.64 -7.25
CA ASP A 62 18.95 5.16 -7.18
C ASP A 62 19.90 6.33 -7.44
N PRO A 63 20.77 6.72 -6.49
CA PRO A 63 21.71 7.82 -6.68
C PRO A 63 22.79 7.50 -7.74
N ALA A 64 23.02 6.22 -8.05
CA ALA A 64 24.01 5.78 -9.03
C ALA A 64 23.45 5.70 -10.47
N ARG A 65 22.17 6.00 -10.68
CA ARG A 65 21.59 6.00 -12.03
C ARG A 65 22.19 7.10 -12.90
N ASP A 66 22.20 6.85 -14.20
CA ASP A 66 22.54 7.88 -15.18
C ASP A 66 21.63 9.11 -15.05
N PRO A 67 22.15 10.32 -15.37
CA PRO A 67 21.36 11.54 -15.35
C PRO A 67 20.16 11.44 -16.30
N LEU A 68 19.06 12.10 -15.94
CA LEU A 68 17.88 12.14 -16.79
C LEU A 68 18.20 12.95 -18.06
N PRO A 69 17.66 12.58 -19.24
CA PRO A 69 17.83 13.36 -20.45
C PRO A 69 17.20 14.76 -20.31
N ALA A 70 17.66 15.69 -21.13
CA ALA A 70 17.07 17.03 -21.21
C ALA A 70 15.57 16.94 -21.49
N GLY A 71 14.78 17.72 -20.74
CA GLY A 71 13.32 17.72 -20.86
C GLY A 71 12.60 16.52 -20.24
N HIS A 72 13.29 15.63 -19.54
CA HIS A 72 12.63 14.55 -18.81
C HIS A 72 11.62 15.13 -17.80
N PRO A 73 10.34 14.68 -17.80
CA PRO A 73 9.27 15.29 -17.01
C PRO A 73 9.61 15.42 -15.52
N ARG A 74 10.27 14.40 -14.96
CA ARG A 74 10.70 14.38 -13.56
C ARG A 74 11.75 15.46 -13.23
N ALA A 75 12.69 15.73 -14.14
CA ALA A 75 13.69 16.78 -13.95
C ALA A 75 13.06 18.18 -14.14
N TRP A 76 12.25 18.34 -15.19
CA TRP A 76 11.53 19.59 -15.47
C TRP A 76 10.57 19.97 -14.33
N ALA A 77 9.86 18.99 -13.76
CA ALA A 77 8.98 19.21 -12.62
C ALA A 77 9.73 19.73 -11.39
N VAL A 78 10.96 19.23 -11.13
CA VAL A 78 11.80 19.72 -10.03
C VAL A 78 12.25 21.16 -10.30
N LEU A 79 12.71 21.45 -11.52
CA LEU A 79 13.22 22.78 -11.87
C LEU A 79 12.14 23.87 -11.86
N THR A 80 10.90 23.52 -12.19
CA THR A 80 9.79 24.47 -12.29
C THR A 80 8.91 24.53 -11.04
N ALA A 81 9.16 23.69 -10.05
CA ALA A 81 8.40 23.66 -8.81
C ALA A 81 8.41 25.05 -8.13
N GLY A 82 7.21 25.56 -7.81
CA GLY A 82 7.05 26.88 -7.18
C GLY A 82 7.19 28.07 -8.12
N THR A 83 7.33 27.85 -9.43
CA THR A 83 7.36 28.92 -10.45
C THR A 83 6.05 28.97 -11.24
N CYS A 84 5.85 30.00 -12.06
CA CYS A 84 4.72 30.08 -12.99
C CYS A 84 4.73 28.97 -14.07
N LEU A 85 5.84 28.24 -14.21
CA LEU A 85 5.98 27.12 -15.14
C LEU A 85 5.63 25.76 -14.51
N ALA A 86 5.28 25.72 -13.22
CA ALA A 86 4.90 24.48 -12.56
C ALA A 86 3.72 23.80 -13.28
N GLY A 87 3.86 22.50 -13.56
CA GLY A 87 2.84 21.71 -14.26
C GLY A 87 2.83 21.87 -15.78
N THR A 88 3.71 22.70 -16.35
CA THR A 88 3.90 22.77 -17.81
C THR A 88 4.80 21.64 -18.30
N LEU A 89 4.68 21.27 -19.58
CA LEU A 89 5.61 20.33 -20.23
C LEU A 89 6.87 21.06 -20.67
N TYR A 90 7.99 20.32 -20.75
CA TYR A 90 9.22 20.87 -21.28
C TYR A 90 9.02 21.36 -22.73
N PRO A 91 9.39 22.60 -23.06
CA PRO A 91 9.23 23.13 -24.40
C PRO A 91 10.27 22.50 -25.32
N LEU A 92 9.91 21.39 -25.99
CA LEU A 92 10.68 20.93 -27.14
C LEU A 92 10.50 21.96 -28.24
N SER A 93 11.52 22.78 -28.48
CA SER A 93 11.60 23.58 -29.68
C SER A 93 11.68 22.62 -30.88
N LEU A 94 10.53 22.41 -31.53
CA LEU A 94 10.46 21.83 -32.87
C LEU A 94 11.19 22.79 -33.81
N VAL A 95 12.50 22.63 -33.95
CA VAL A 95 13.24 23.20 -35.08
C VAL A 95 12.76 22.44 -36.31
N ARG A 96 11.66 22.90 -36.92
CA ARG A 96 11.31 22.52 -38.29
C ARG A 96 12.43 23.09 -39.16
N GLY A 97 13.26 22.20 -39.70
CA GLY A 97 14.22 22.56 -40.74
C GLY A 97 13.50 23.27 -41.88
N ALA A 98 13.95 24.48 -42.18
CA ALA A 98 13.66 25.21 -43.41
C ALA A 98 14.81 24.94 -44.39
#